data_AF-A0A839UAH4-F1
#
_entry.id   AF-A0A839UAH4-F1
#
_cell.length_a   1.000
_cell.length_b   1.000
_cell.length_c   1.000
_cell.angle_alpha   90.00
_cell.angle_beta   90.00
_cell.angle_gamma   90.00
#
_symmetry.space_group_name_H-M   'P 1'
#
loop_
_entity.id
_entity.type
_entity.pdbx_description
1 polymer ?
#
loop_
_entity_poly.entity_id
_entity_poly.type
_entity_poly.pdbx_seq_one_letter_code
_entity_poly.pdbx_strand_id
1 'polypeptide(L)' 'MKNYLSRFREFIVHDHAKVREEAYLNEAGSIIDLEYRQRQIDRGMFRQKNY' A
#
# COMPACT_ATOMS: atom_id res chain seq x y z
N MET A 1 -7.56 -0.85 32.12
CA MET A 1 -6.25 -0.74 31.43
C MET A 1 -6.20 -1.67 30.22
N LYS A 2 -6.78 -1.28 29.08
CA LYS A 2 -6.70 -2.04 27.83
C LYS A 2 -6.77 -1.09 26.63
N ASN A 3 -5.85 -0.13 26.47
CA ASN A 3 -5.92 0.82 25.33
C ASN A 3 -4.57 1.36 24.83
N TYR A 4 -3.45 0.75 25.18
CA TYR A 4 -2.14 1.12 24.62
C TYR A 4 -1.69 0.17 23.51
N LEU A 5 -1.97 -1.13 23.65
CA LEU A 5 -1.63 -2.16 22.66
C LEU A 5 -2.34 -1.96 21.30
N SER A 6 -3.54 -1.38 21.31
CA SER A 6 -4.35 -1.16 20.10
C SER A 6 -3.73 -0.10 19.17
N ARG A 7 -3.23 1.01 19.72
CA ARG A 7 -2.54 2.08 18.98
C ARG A 7 -1.25 1.58 18.33
N PHE A 8 -0.50 0.72 19.01
CA PHE A 8 0.71 0.11 18.45
C PHE A 8 0.40 -0.79 17.25
N ARG A 9 -0.71 -1.53 17.29
CA ARG A 9 -1.16 -2.33 16.16
C ARG A 9 -1.57 -1.44 14.97
N GLU A 10 -2.22 -0.31 15.25
CA GLU A 10 -2.59 0.71 14.26
C GLU A 10 -1.37 1.33 13.56
N PHE A 11 -0.28 1.54 14.31
CA PHE A 11 0.98 2.09 13.80
C PHE A 11 1.86 1.07 13.06
N ILE A 12 1.74 -0.22 13.36
CA ILE A 12 2.45 -1.30 12.63
C ILE A 12 1.66 -1.71 11.37
N VAL A 13 0.33 -1.61 11.42
CA VAL A 13 -0.56 -1.69 10.25
C VAL A 13 -0.54 -0.38 9.45
N HIS A 14 0.30 0.61 9.81
CA HIS A 14 0.62 1.82 9.05
C HIS A 14 1.38 1.44 7.77
N ASP A 15 0.62 0.78 6.91
CA ASP A 15 0.64 0.82 5.48
C ASP A 15 1.92 0.33 4.80
N HIS A 16 2.35 -0.88 5.19
CA HIS A 16 3.23 -1.71 4.34
C HIS A 16 2.70 -1.83 2.90
N ALA A 17 1.39 -1.73 2.69
CA ALA A 17 0.83 -1.63 1.35
C ALA A 17 1.22 -0.30 0.70
N LYS A 18 0.99 0.85 1.34
CA LYS A 18 1.42 2.16 0.83
C LYS A 18 2.92 2.28 0.53
N VAL A 19 3.81 1.76 1.38
CA VAL A 19 5.26 1.78 1.09
C VAL A 19 5.57 0.99 -0.19
N ARG A 20 4.88 -0.13 -0.41
CA ARG A 20 5.00 -0.92 -1.64
C ARG A 20 4.35 -0.22 -2.83
N GLU A 21 3.21 0.45 -2.63
CA GLU A 21 2.53 1.28 -3.64
C GLU A 21 3.47 2.40 -4.12
N GLU A 22 4.11 3.13 -3.21
CA GLU A 22 5.05 4.21 -3.52
C GLU A 22 6.30 3.70 -4.25
N ALA A 23 6.92 2.60 -3.75
CA ALA A 23 8.05 1.98 -4.44
C ALA A 23 7.68 1.52 -5.86
N TYR A 24 6.50 0.92 -6.01
CA TYR A 24 6.00 0.45 -7.29
C TYR A 24 5.77 1.61 -8.27
N LEU A 25 5.24 2.75 -7.82
CA LEU A 25 5.07 3.93 -8.67
C LEU A 25 6.40 4.57 -9.06
N ASN A 26 7.38 4.62 -8.14
CA ASN A 26 8.70 5.21 -8.40
C ASN A 26 9.53 4.45 -9.45
N GLU A 27 9.21 3.19 -9.70
CA GLU A 27 9.83 2.38 -10.76
C GLU A 27 9.27 2.70 -12.16
N ALA A 28 8.27 3.59 -12.29
CA ALA A 28 7.68 3.93 -13.58
C ALA A 28 8.70 4.61 -14.50
N GLY A 29 8.90 4.04 -15.70
CA GLY A 29 9.81 4.59 -16.71
C GLY A 29 9.17 5.63 -17.64
N SER A 30 7.84 5.78 -17.60
CA SER A 30 7.09 6.72 -18.44
C SER A 30 5.74 7.07 -17.82
N ILE A 31 5.07 8.10 -18.33
CA ILE A 31 3.73 8.51 -17.87
C ILE A 31 2.69 7.40 -18.09
N ILE A 32 2.76 6.70 -19.23
CA ILE A 32 1.84 5.60 -19.53
C ILE A 32 2.03 4.43 -18.56
N ASP A 33 3.29 4.13 -18.21
CA ASP A 33 3.61 3.11 -17.20
C ASP A 33 3.12 3.54 -15.81
N LEU A 34 3.30 4.81 -15.43
CA LEU A 34 2.80 5.35 -14.17
C LEU A 34 1.28 5.19 -14.05
N GLU A 35 0.51 5.54 -15.08
CA GLU A 35 -0.94 5.36 -15.12
C GLU A 35 -1.35 3.87 -15.05
N TYR A 36 -0.60 3.00 -15.72
CA TYR A 36 -0.84 1.56 -15.68
C TYR A 36 -0.60 0.99 -14.28
N ARG A 37 0.48 1.39 -13.62
CA ARG A 37 0.80 1.01 -12.24
C ARG A 37 -0.21 1.56 -11.24
N GLN A 38 -0.64 2.81 -11.42
CA GLN A 38 -1.70 3.42 -10.61
C GLN A 38 -3.01 2.62 -10.70
N ARG A 39 -3.43 2.24 -11.91
CA ARG A 39 -4.63 1.40 -12.10
C ARG A 39 -4.53 0.03 -11.43
N GLN A 40 -3.34 -0.56 -11.34
CA GLN A 40 -3.14 -1.82 -10.62
C GLN A 40 -3.26 -1.65 -9.10
N ILE A 41 -2.74 -0.53 -8.56
CA ILE A 41 -2.94 -0.16 -7.16
C ILE A 41 -4.42 0.04 -6.87
N ASP A 42 -5.14 0.77 -7.73
CA ASP A 42 -6.58 1.02 -7.58
C ASP A 42 -7.41 -0.28 -7.61
N ARG A 43 -6.95 -1.30 -8.36
CA ARG A 43 -7.53 -2.66 -8.36
C ARG A 43 -7.24 -3.45 -7.08
N GLY A 44 -6.49 -2.88 -6.15
CA GLY A 44 -6.17 -3.46 -4.87
C GLY A 44 -4.98 -4.41 -4.89
N MET A 45 -4.05 -4.30 -5.86
CA MET A 45 -2.87 -5.18 -5.96
C MET A 45 -2.14 -5.42 -4.63
N PHE A 46 -1.97 -4.38 -3.79
CA PHE A 46 -1.26 -4.47 -2.51
C PHE A 46 -2.17 -4.62 -1.29
N ARG A 47 -3.49 -4.55 -1.49
CA ARG A 47 -4.52 -4.56 -0.44
C ARG A 47 -5.46 -5.77 -0.54
N GLN A 48 -5.40 -6.52 -1.64
CA GLN A 48 -6.08 -7.82 -1.78
C GLN A 48 -5.42 -8.83 -0.86
N LYS A 49 -6.00 -8.93 0.33
CA LYS A 49 -5.78 -10.02 1.26
C LYS A 49 -6.59 -11.22 0.76
N ASN A 50 -6.16 -11.84 -0.33
CA ASN A 50 -6.82 -13.07 -0.79
C ASN A 50 -6.62 -14.17 0.27
N TYR A 51 -7.77 -14.67 0.74
CA TYR A 51 -8.11 -15.67 1.77
C TYR A 51 -7.00 -16.55 2.35
#